data_AF-A0A832W8D7-F1
#
_entry.id   AF-A0A832W8D7-F1
#
_cell.length_a   1.000
_cell.length_b   1.000
_cell.length_c   1.000
_cell.angle_alpha   90.00
_cell.angle_beta   90.00
_cell.angle_gamma   90.00
#
_symmetry.space_group_name_H-M   'P 1'
#
loop_
_entity.id
_entity.type
_entity.pdbx_description
1 polymer ?
#
loop_
_entity_poly.entity_id
_entity_poly.type
_entity_poly.pdbx_seq_one_letter_code
_entity_poly.pdbx_strand_id
1 'polypeptide(L)'
;MLEVYCDSSYNEGEDSYIGCVVLRDGMQLHQSTTKVPGHPQNNLECELSALNFAISLVRTFSAGDTEIVVYNDSTEAVKAFQGRVKQVEKEFSGSRLSFEYIPREKMNQAAADSLSKKFPVFFSSTSTSEVESFSRREDVLLDIARNGSNVFYLEKVPEMSTNKKTCYRLIVRTMEKILSDDMIYPVKKGGPGTQIKAAEQIRKDFSNPEVLSFLKSKGVRLENSYFLLTDETWGLRGTDSQAYSILPSSIPHRVICDEVDRSAQNLFRRAERFR
;
A
#
# COMPACT_ATOMS: atom_id res chain seq x y z
N MET A 1 25.45 -24.56 10.63
CA MET A 1 25.54 -24.39 9.16
C MET A 1 24.41 -23.47 8.77
N LEU A 2 24.72 -22.38 8.06
CA LEU A 2 23.72 -21.43 7.57
C LEU A 2 23.50 -21.66 6.08
N GLU A 3 22.24 -21.75 5.66
CA GLU A 3 21.87 -21.88 4.25
C GLU A 3 20.96 -20.71 3.87
N VAL A 4 21.21 -20.10 2.72
CA VAL A 4 20.35 -19.06 2.16
C VAL A 4 19.96 -19.44 0.75
N TYR A 5 18.67 -19.62 0.50
CA TYR A 5 18.11 -19.89 -0.81
C TYR A 5 17.55 -18.59 -1.36
N CYS A 6 17.91 -18.22 -2.59
CA CYS A 6 17.46 -16.98 -3.20
C CYS A 6 17.08 -17.18 -4.67
N ASP A 7 16.06 -16.44 -5.09
CA ASP A 7 15.60 -16.40 -6.47
C ASP A 7 15.05 -15.00 -6.80
N SER A 8 14.94 -14.70 -8.09
CA SER A 8 14.38 -13.45 -8.58
C SER A 8 13.33 -13.66 -9.65
N SER A 9 12.44 -12.67 -9.82
CA SER A 9 11.51 -12.65 -10.94
C SER A 9 11.65 -11.31 -11.65
N TYR A 10 12.20 -11.36 -12.86
CA TYR A 10 12.22 -10.21 -13.76
C TYR A 10 10.85 -9.98 -14.38
N ASN A 11 10.33 -8.76 -14.22
CA ASN A 11 9.08 -8.32 -14.83
C ASN A 11 9.40 -7.16 -15.79
N GLU A 12 9.26 -7.40 -17.09
CA GLU A 12 9.55 -6.38 -18.10
C GLU A 12 8.57 -5.19 -17.98
N GLY A 13 9.11 -3.99 -17.83
CA GLY A 13 8.32 -2.76 -17.69
C GLY A 13 7.61 -2.58 -16.34
N GLU A 14 7.79 -3.52 -15.41
CA GLU A 14 7.23 -3.47 -14.06
C GLU A 14 8.33 -3.67 -13.01
N ASP A 15 7.93 -3.58 -11.75
CA ASP A 15 8.83 -3.85 -10.64
C ASP A 15 9.17 -5.34 -10.56
N SER A 16 10.47 -5.64 -10.41
CA SER A 16 11.00 -7.00 -10.23
C SER A 16 11.27 -7.29 -8.76
N TYR A 17 11.23 -8.55 -8.35
CA TYR A 17 11.31 -8.94 -6.93
C TYR A 17 12.31 -10.07 -6.68
N ILE A 18 12.80 -10.12 -5.45
CA ILE A 18 13.71 -11.11 -4.90
C ILE A 18 12.96 -11.85 -3.80
N GLY A 19 12.99 -13.19 -3.83
CA GLY A 19 12.55 -14.04 -2.74
C GLY A 19 13.74 -14.72 -2.07
N CYS A 20 13.72 -14.84 -0.75
CA CYS A 20 14.76 -15.51 0.02
C CYS A 20 14.20 -16.37 1.16
N VAL A 21 14.88 -17.49 1.43
CA VAL A 21 14.62 -18.39 2.56
C VAL A 21 15.94 -18.64 3.28
N VAL A 22 15.96 -18.50 4.61
CA VAL A 22 17.16 -18.72 5.44
C VAL A 22 16.92 -19.90 6.36
N LEU A 23 17.84 -20.86 6.36
CA LEU A 23 17.84 -22.03 7.23
C LEU A 23 19.12 -22.05 8.08
N ARG A 24 19.03 -22.62 9.28
CA ARG A 24 20.19 -23.04 10.06
C ARG A 24 20.00 -24.48 10.52
N ASP A 25 20.98 -25.32 10.21
CA ASP A 25 20.99 -26.75 10.55
C ASP A 25 19.67 -27.45 10.15
N GLY A 26 19.18 -27.13 8.95
CA GLY A 26 17.92 -27.64 8.40
C GLY A 26 16.64 -26.98 8.95
N MET A 27 16.72 -26.12 9.98
CA MET A 27 15.57 -25.39 10.51
C MET A 27 15.39 -24.06 9.77
N GLN A 28 14.22 -23.83 9.18
CA GLN A 28 13.89 -22.54 8.58
C GLN A 28 13.76 -21.46 9.65
N LEU A 29 14.59 -20.41 9.52
CA LEU A 29 14.60 -19.26 10.42
C LEU A 29 13.78 -18.09 9.87
N HIS A 30 13.80 -17.90 8.55
CA HIS A 30 13.29 -16.67 7.94
C HIS A 30 12.87 -16.87 6.48
N GLN A 31 11.87 -16.09 6.07
CA GLN A 31 11.43 -15.93 4.68
C GLN A 31 11.19 -14.44 4.41
N SER A 32 11.63 -13.95 3.25
CA SER A 32 11.37 -12.56 2.87
C SER A 32 11.26 -12.38 1.37
N THR A 33 10.52 -11.34 1.00
CA THR A 33 10.51 -10.77 -0.35
C THR A 33 10.98 -9.31 -0.28
N THR A 34 11.75 -8.87 -1.25
CA THR A 34 12.09 -7.45 -1.45
C THR A 34 12.04 -7.09 -2.92
N LYS A 35 11.90 -5.80 -3.23
CA LYS A 35 12.02 -5.29 -4.61
C LYS A 35 13.50 -5.34 -5.05
N VAL A 36 13.74 -5.67 -6.32
CA VAL A 36 15.07 -5.53 -6.95
C VAL A 36 15.40 -4.03 -7.02
N PRO A 37 16.54 -3.58 -6.46
CA PRO A 37 16.89 -2.16 -6.48
C PRO A 37 17.15 -1.66 -7.90
N GLY A 38 16.70 -0.44 -8.20
CA GLY A 38 16.86 0.19 -9.51
C GLY A 38 15.86 -0.32 -10.56
N HIS A 39 16.26 -0.22 -11.83
CA HIS A 39 15.49 -0.71 -12.98
C HIS A 39 16.32 -1.78 -13.70
N PRO A 40 16.26 -3.06 -13.26
CA PRO A 40 17.02 -4.12 -13.90
C PRO A 40 16.61 -4.23 -15.38
N GLN A 41 17.58 -4.44 -16.27
CA GLN A 41 17.36 -4.51 -17.71
C GLN A 41 17.10 -5.95 -18.20
N ASN A 42 17.43 -6.95 -17.39
CA ASN A 42 17.34 -8.35 -17.75
C ASN A 42 17.25 -9.26 -16.50
N ASN A 43 16.97 -10.55 -16.73
CA ASN A 43 16.88 -11.53 -15.65
C ASN A 43 18.19 -11.70 -14.90
N LEU A 44 19.33 -11.69 -15.59
CA LEU A 44 20.64 -11.88 -14.95
C LEU A 44 20.92 -10.81 -13.89
N GLU A 45 20.58 -9.54 -14.17
CA GLU A 45 20.70 -8.45 -13.19
C GLU A 45 19.82 -8.68 -11.94
N CYS A 46 18.64 -9.26 -12.12
CA CYS A 46 17.76 -9.63 -11.00
C CYS A 46 18.40 -10.76 -10.16
N GLU A 47 18.96 -11.78 -10.80
CA GLU A 47 19.62 -12.89 -10.10
C GLU A 47 20.87 -12.44 -9.34
N LEU A 48 21.68 -11.57 -9.95
CA LEU A 48 22.84 -10.98 -9.28
C LEU A 48 22.42 -10.12 -8.08
N SER A 49 21.29 -9.44 -8.18
CA SER A 49 20.71 -8.67 -7.07
C SER A 49 20.20 -9.59 -5.95
N ALA A 50 19.59 -10.73 -6.29
CA ALA A 50 19.18 -11.74 -5.32
C ALA A 50 20.36 -12.28 -4.52
N LEU A 51 21.47 -12.59 -5.17
CA LEU A 51 22.70 -13.05 -4.51
C LEU A 51 23.33 -11.96 -3.62
N ASN A 52 23.35 -10.69 -4.05
CA ASN A 52 23.81 -9.58 -3.20
C ASN A 52 22.91 -9.41 -1.96
N PHE A 53 21.60 -9.55 -2.13
CA PHE A 53 20.66 -9.49 -1.01
C PHE A 53 20.84 -10.68 -0.05
N ALA A 54 21.06 -11.89 -0.58
CA ALA A 54 21.38 -13.07 0.20
C ALA A 54 22.62 -12.87 1.09
N ILE A 55 23.67 -12.22 0.58
CA ILE A 55 24.85 -11.86 1.41
C ILE A 55 24.45 -10.97 2.59
N SER A 56 23.51 -10.03 2.40
CA SER A 56 23.04 -9.17 3.50
C SER A 56 22.26 -9.97 4.55
N LEU A 57 21.51 -10.99 4.14
CA LEU A 57 20.88 -11.94 5.06
C LEU A 57 21.93 -12.78 5.79
N VAL A 58 22.99 -13.25 5.10
CA VAL A 58 24.11 -13.93 5.76
C VAL A 58 24.72 -13.05 6.85
N ARG A 59 24.98 -11.76 6.58
CA ARG A 59 25.50 -10.82 7.61
C ARG A 59 24.57 -10.69 8.81
N THR A 60 23.26 -10.73 8.57
CA THR A 60 22.23 -10.55 9.62
C THR A 60 22.06 -11.82 10.46
N PHE A 61 22.11 -12.98 9.83
CA PHE A 61 21.79 -14.27 10.47
C PHE A 61 23.02 -15.10 10.82
N SER A 62 24.24 -14.73 10.42
CA SER A 62 25.44 -15.47 10.84
C SER A 62 25.61 -15.39 12.36
N ALA A 63 25.74 -16.55 13.00
CA ALA A 63 25.90 -16.67 14.45
C ALA A 63 27.15 -17.49 14.81
N GLY A 64 28.27 -17.23 14.12
CA GLY A 64 29.50 -18.03 14.25
C GLY A 64 29.45 -19.34 13.46
N ASP A 65 28.60 -19.42 12.44
CA ASP A 65 28.46 -20.59 11.58
C ASP A 65 29.79 -20.90 10.87
N THR A 66 30.30 -22.12 11.00
CA THR A 66 31.56 -22.54 10.34
C THR A 66 31.42 -22.72 8.84
N GLU A 67 30.20 -22.94 8.37
CA GLU A 67 29.85 -23.18 6.96
C GLU A 67 28.57 -22.41 6.61
N ILE A 68 28.65 -21.67 5.51
CA ILE A 68 27.59 -20.83 4.96
C ILE A 68 27.46 -21.17 3.47
N VAL A 69 26.26 -21.55 3.04
CA VAL A 69 25.99 -21.84 1.63
C VAL A 69 24.86 -20.96 1.12
N VAL A 70 25.10 -20.27 0.00
CA VAL A 70 24.10 -19.48 -0.70
C VAL A 70 23.71 -20.19 -1.99
N TYR A 71 22.44 -20.53 -2.11
CA TYR A 71 21.87 -21.25 -3.24
C TYR A 71 21.08 -20.33 -4.17
N ASN A 72 21.22 -20.56 -5.47
CA ASN A 72 20.44 -19.91 -6.53
C ASN A 72 20.33 -20.87 -7.74
N ASP A 73 19.27 -20.78 -8.53
CA ASP A 73 19.02 -21.65 -9.69
C ASP A 73 19.51 -21.06 -11.03
N SER A 74 20.10 -19.87 -11.03
CA SER A 74 20.83 -19.33 -12.18
C SER A 74 22.30 -19.74 -12.17
N THR A 75 22.65 -20.69 -13.03
CA THR A 75 24.05 -21.13 -13.19
C THR A 75 24.99 -19.99 -13.60
N GLU A 76 24.50 -19.00 -14.35
CA GLU A 76 25.27 -17.83 -14.77
C GLU A 76 25.55 -16.89 -13.59
N ALA A 77 24.54 -16.60 -12.77
CA ALA A 77 24.68 -15.75 -11.59
C ALA A 77 25.60 -16.39 -10.53
N VAL A 78 25.44 -17.70 -10.28
CA VAL A 78 26.32 -18.46 -9.38
C VAL A 78 27.77 -18.39 -9.84
N LYS A 79 28.06 -18.59 -11.12
CA LYS A 79 29.43 -18.48 -11.67
C LYS A 79 30.02 -17.09 -11.46
N ALA A 80 29.22 -16.04 -11.67
CA ALA A 80 29.66 -14.66 -11.46
C ALA A 80 30.06 -14.41 -9.99
N PHE A 81 29.30 -14.95 -9.03
CA PHE A 81 29.62 -14.82 -7.60
C PHE A 81 30.77 -15.71 -7.16
N GLN A 82 30.91 -16.92 -7.70
CA GLN A 82 32.08 -17.77 -7.47
C GLN A 82 33.39 -17.06 -7.83
N GLY A 83 33.41 -16.24 -8.88
CA GLY A 83 34.55 -15.39 -9.23
C GLY A 83 34.87 -14.29 -8.21
N ARG A 84 33.90 -13.93 -7.35
CA ARG A 84 34.00 -12.87 -6.33
C ARG A 84 34.10 -13.40 -4.90
N VAL A 85 34.01 -14.72 -4.71
CA VAL A 85 34.01 -15.39 -3.38
C VAL A 85 35.12 -14.87 -2.47
N LYS A 86 36.37 -14.78 -2.96
CA LYS A 86 37.51 -14.33 -2.14
C LYS A 86 37.38 -12.90 -1.61
N GLN A 87 36.60 -12.05 -2.27
CA GLN A 87 36.33 -10.69 -1.79
C GLN A 87 35.28 -10.72 -0.67
N VAL A 88 34.24 -11.54 -0.83
CA VAL A 88 33.14 -11.65 0.12
C VAL A 88 33.55 -12.46 1.36
N GLU A 89 34.34 -13.52 1.21
CA GLU A 89 34.86 -14.34 2.32
C GLU A 89 35.68 -13.54 3.33
N LYS A 90 36.35 -12.46 2.90
CA LYS A 90 37.07 -11.57 3.83
C LYS A 90 36.17 -10.95 4.88
N GLU A 91 34.88 -10.79 4.58
CA GLU A 91 33.88 -10.25 5.50
C GLU A 91 33.40 -11.28 6.53
N PHE A 92 33.62 -12.57 6.27
CA PHE A 92 33.18 -13.70 7.09
C PHE A 92 34.36 -14.51 7.60
N SER A 93 35.38 -13.82 8.14
CA SER A 93 36.60 -14.46 8.65
C SER A 93 36.25 -15.49 9.74
N GLY A 94 36.51 -16.77 9.45
CA GLY A 94 36.17 -17.90 10.34
C GLY A 94 35.06 -18.81 9.82
N SER A 95 34.37 -18.43 8.75
CA SER A 95 33.34 -19.21 8.08
C SER A 95 33.76 -19.53 6.63
N ARG A 96 33.46 -20.74 6.16
CA ARG A 96 33.56 -21.07 4.73
C ARG A 96 32.28 -20.63 4.03
N LEU A 97 32.37 -19.73 3.05
CA LEU A 97 31.24 -19.27 2.25
C LEU A 97 31.28 -19.89 0.85
N SER A 98 30.22 -20.60 0.45
CA SER A 98 30.07 -21.08 -0.93
C SER A 98 28.80 -20.52 -1.59
N PHE A 99 28.88 -20.37 -2.91
CA PHE A 99 27.73 -20.10 -3.77
C PHE A 99 27.51 -21.32 -4.66
N GLU A 100 26.32 -21.88 -4.61
CA GLU A 100 26.02 -23.16 -5.22
C GLU A 100 24.76 -23.09 -6.08
N TYR A 101 24.82 -23.78 -7.22
CA TYR A 101 23.64 -23.99 -8.03
C TYR A 101 22.73 -25.01 -7.36
N ILE A 102 21.44 -24.73 -7.29
CA ILE A 102 20.43 -25.69 -6.89
C ILE A 102 19.29 -25.75 -7.91
N PRO A 103 18.77 -26.94 -8.26
CA PRO A 103 17.59 -27.05 -9.11
C PRO A 103 16.35 -26.42 -8.47
N ARG A 104 15.54 -25.77 -9.29
CA ARG A 104 14.33 -25.03 -8.89
C ARG A 104 13.28 -25.90 -8.20
N GLU A 105 13.28 -27.21 -8.46
CA GLU A 105 12.32 -28.17 -7.90
C GLU A 105 12.59 -28.50 -6.43
N LYS A 106 13.73 -28.09 -5.87
CA LYS A 106 14.03 -28.30 -4.44
C LYS A 106 13.15 -27.40 -3.58
N MET A 107 12.56 -27.98 -2.53
CA MET A 107 11.53 -27.34 -1.70
C MET A 107 11.85 -25.89 -1.29
N ASN A 108 13.06 -25.64 -0.78
CA ASN A 108 13.46 -24.30 -0.31
C ASN A 108 13.72 -23.33 -1.47
N GLN A 109 14.23 -23.83 -2.61
CA GLN A 109 14.39 -23.01 -3.82
C GLN A 109 13.04 -22.68 -4.45
N ALA A 110 12.11 -23.65 -4.52
CA ALA A 110 10.74 -23.43 -4.96
C ALA A 110 9.99 -22.42 -4.06
N ALA A 111 10.29 -22.41 -2.76
CA ALA A 111 9.78 -21.41 -1.84
C ALA A 111 10.35 -20.01 -2.14
N ALA A 112 11.67 -19.88 -2.35
CA ALA A 112 12.30 -18.62 -2.77
C ALA A 112 11.69 -18.10 -4.10
N ASP A 113 11.48 -19.00 -5.07
CA ASP A 113 10.83 -18.70 -6.35
C ASP A 113 9.38 -18.24 -6.20
N SER A 114 8.61 -18.89 -5.33
CA SER A 114 7.25 -18.46 -5.05
C SER A 114 7.23 -17.08 -4.37
N LEU A 115 8.19 -16.78 -3.51
CA LEU A 115 8.33 -15.48 -2.84
C LEU A 115 8.72 -14.36 -3.80
N SER A 116 9.47 -14.64 -4.85
CA SER A 116 9.80 -13.67 -5.91
C SER A 116 8.62 -13.36 -6.84
N LYS A 117 7.60 -14.24 -6.90
CA LYS A 117 6.47 -14.15 -7.86
C LYS A 117 5.12 -13.80 -7.25
N LYS A 118 4.82 -14.27 -6.04
CA LYS A 118 3.47 -14.25 -5.46
C LYS A 118 3.34 -13.31 -4.27
N PHE A 119 4.15 -12.25 -4.22
CA PHE A 119 4.03 -11.29 -3.15
C PHE A 119 2.94 -10.26 -3.47
N PRO A 120 1.95 -10.04 -2.58
CA PRO A 120 1.02 -8.93 -2.73
C PRO A 120 1.79 -7.65 -2.49
N VAL A 121 2.15 -6.98 -3.57
CA VAL A 121 2.80 -5.69 -3.47
C VAL A 121 1.71 -4.66 -3.19
N PHE A 122 1.63 -4.21 -1.95
CA PHE A 122 0.75 -3.11 -1.57
C PHE A 122 1.35 -1.79 -2.02
N PHE A 123 1.29 -1.51 -3.33
CA PHE A 123 1.54 -0.16 -3.82
C PHE A 123 0.30 0.69 -3.59
N SER A 124 0.40 1.62 -2.65
CA SER A 124 -0.43 2.80 -2.67
C SER A 124 0.28 3.87 -3.51
N SER A 125 0.12 3.83 -4.84
CA SER A 125 0.46 5.00 -5.68
C SER A 125 -0.44 6.20 -5.38
N THR A 126 -1.48 5.99 -4.58
CA THR A 126 -2.34 7.06 -4.08
C THR A 126 -1.73 7.64 -2.81
N SER A 127 -1.52 8.97 -2.82
CA SER A 127 -1.22 9.73 -1.61
C SER A 127 -2.27 9.45 -0.53
N THR A 128 -1.82 9.02 0.64
CA THR A 128 -2.69 8.89 1.80
C THR A 128 -2.63 10.17 2.62
N SER A 129 -3.69 10.43 3.38
CA SER A 129 -3.81 11.59 4.26
C SER A 129 -3.97 11.12 5.69
N GLU A 130 -3.38 11.87 6.63
CA GLU A 130 -3.59 11.65 8.05
C GLU A 130 -5.08 11.79 8.39
N VAL A 131 -5.58 10.82 9.16
CA VAL A 131 -6.95 10.77 9.64
C VAL A 131 -6.99 11.38 11.03
N GLU A 132 -7.79 12.41 11.17
CA GLU A 132 -7.95 13.13 12.41
C GLU A 132 -9.24 12.72 13.12
N SER A 133 -9.14 12.38 14.40
CA SER A 133 -10.33 12.06 15.19
C SER A 133 -11.11 13.33 15.52
N PHE A 134 -12.27 13.56 14.90
CA PHE A 134 -13.09 14.74 15.22
C PHE A 134 -13.65 14.70 16.66
N SER A 135 -13.69 13.51 17.27
CA SER A 135 -14.04 13.31 18.67
C SER A 135 -13.11 14.03 19.66
N ARG A 136 -11.85 14.27 19.25
CA ARG A 136 -10.79 14.88 20.08
C ARG A 136 -10.34 16.25 19.55
N ARG A 137 -11.06 16.82 18.59
CA ARG A 137 -10.66 18.02 17.86
C ARG A 137 -11.79 19.05 17.85
N GLU A 138 -11.89 19.84 18.92
CA GLU A 138 -12.86 20.93 19.02
C GLU A 138 -12.65 21.98 17.92
N ASP A 139 -11.42 22.21 17.48
CA ASP A 139 -11.10 23.10 16.35
C ASP A 139 -11.80 22.67 15.05
N VAL A 140 -11.84 21.36 14.77
CA VAL A 140 -12.55 20.80 13.60
C VAL A 140 -14.05 21.01 13.74
N LEU A 141 -14.61 20.69 14.90
CA LEU A 141 -16.05 20.83 15.15
C LEU A 141 -16.50 22.29 15.09
N LEU A 142 -15.71 23.20 15.65
CA LEU A 142 -15.96 24.64 15.63
C LEU A 142 -15.87 25.21 14.22
N ASP A 143 -14.86 24.79 13.45
CA ASP A 143 -14.70 25.21 12.06
C ASP A 143 -15.90 24.78 11.19
N ILE A 144 -16.33 23.51 11.31
CA ILE A 144 -17.53 23.00 10.62
C ILE A 144 -18.78 23.77 11.06
N ALA A 145 -18.91 24.09 12.35
CA ALA A 145 -20.10 24.76 12.89
C ALA A 145 -20.19 26.25 12.51
N ARG A 146 -19.06 26.98 12.48
CA ARG A 146 -19.05 28.45 12.39
C ARG A 146 -18.55 29.00 11.06
N ASN A 147 -17.64 28.30 10.39
CA ASN A 147 -16.98 28.81 9.18
C ASN A 147 -17.62 28.30 7.88
N GLY A 148 -18.69 27.51 8.01
CA GLY A 148 -19.41 26.94 6.87
C GLY A 148 -18.52 26.01 6.04
N SER A 149 -17.58 25.34 6.69
CA SER A 149 -16.66 24.42 6.03
C SER A 149 -17.43 23.25 5.42
N ASN A 150 -17.05 22.91 4.19
CA ASN A 150 -17.73 21.87 3.43
C ASN A 150 -17.27 20.50 3.94
N VAL A 151 -18.23 19.62 4.22
CA VAL A 151 -17.98 18.22 4.58
C VAL A 151 -18.45 17.33 3.45
N PHE A 152 -17.52 16.50 2.96
CA PHE A 152 -17.71 15.50 1.92
C PHE A 152 -17.78 14.12 2.57
N TYR A 153 -18.76 13.30 2.21
CA TYR A 153 -18.82 11.90 2.62
C TYR A 153 -19.60 11.07 1.61
N LEU A 154 -19.41 9.75 1.64
CA LEU A 154 -20.17 8.83 0.78
C LEU A 154 -21.25 8.12 1.59
N GLU A 155 -22.42 8.04 0.98
CA GLU A 155 -23.50 7.16 1.43
C GLU A 155 -23.71 6.08 0.38
N LYS A 156 -23.93 4.84 0.83
CA LYS A 156 -24.34 3.77 -0.07
C LYS A 156 -25.78 4.00 -0.50
N VAL A 157 -26.08 3.78 -1.78
CA VAL A 157 -27.44 3.84 -2.35
C VAL A 157 -27.95 2.40 -2.51
N PRO A 158 -28.76 1.87 -1.56
CA PRO A 158 -29.14 0.45 -1.56
C PRO A 158 -29.93 0.06 -2.80
N GLU A 159 -30.82 0.95 -3.28
CA GLU A 159 -31.73 0.69 -4.40
C GLU A 159 -30.99 0.55 -5.73
N MET A 160 -29.82 1.17 -5.86
CA MET A 160 -28.95 1.08 -7.04
C MET A 160 -27.81 0.07 -6.89
N SER A 161 -27.71 -0.57 -5.73
CA SER A 161 -26.68 -1.56 -5.41
C SER A 161 -27.19 -2.97 -5.69
N THR A 162 -26.32 -3.83 -6.21
CA THR A 162 -26.63 -5.24 -6.51
C THR A 162 -25.57 -6.18 -5.94
N ASN A 163 -25.72 -7.49 -6.13
CA ASN A 163 -24.69 -8.46 -5.75
C ASN A 163 -23.38 -8.29 -6.55
N LYS A 164 -23.43 -7.62 -7.71
CA LYS A 164 -22.26 -7.38 -8.57
C LYS A 164 -21.73 -5.95 -8.53
N LYS A 165 -22.41 -5.03 -7.84
CA LYS A 165 -22.09 -3.60 -7.87
C LYS A 165 -22.49 -2.92 -6.55
N THR A 166 -21.64 -2.04 -6.03
CA THR A 166 -22.01 -1.08 -4.97
C THR A 166 -22.15 0.29 -5.60
N CYS A 167 -23.17 1.03 -5.22
CA CYS A 167 -23.38 2.40 -5.68
C CYS A 167 -23.21 3.35 -4.50
N TYR A 168 -22.32 4.34 -4.63
CA TYR A 168 -22.14 5.38 -3.63
C TYR A 168 -22.69 6.70 -4.14
N ARG A 169 -23.30 7.50 -3.27
CA ARG A 169 -23.66 8.89 -3.51
C ARG A 169 -22.67 9.77 -2.76
N LEU A 170 -22.11 10.75 -3.45
CA LEU A 170 -21.28 11.75 -2.81
C LEU A 170 -22.17 12.87 -2.26
N ILE A 171 -22.18 12.99 -0.94
CA ILE A 171 -22.85 14.08 -0.24
C ILE A 171 -21.83 15.16 0.07
N VAL A 172 -22.16 16.39 -0.30
CA VAL A 172 -21.43 17.59 0.07
C VAL A 172 -22.38 18.52 0.80
N ARG A 173 -22.05 18.90 2.03
CA ARG A 173 -22.93 19.75 2.84
C ARG A 173 -22.15 20.66 3.77
N THR A 174 -22.84 21.69 4.24
CA THR A 174 -22.46 22.45 5.43
C THR A 174 -23.30 22.00 6.62
N MET A 175 -23.14 22.67 7.75
CA MET A 175 -23.98 22.48 8.93
C MET A 175 -25.46 22.87 8.63
N GLU A 176 -25.69 23.83 7.73
CA GLU A 176 -27.01 24.41 7.42
C GLU A 176 -27.78 23.59 6.39
N LYS A 177 -27.10 23.11 5.33
CA LYS A 177 -27.78 22.51 4.18
C LYS A 177 -26.89 21.56 3.40
N ILE A 178 -27.53 20.67 2.66
CA ILE A 178 -26.89 19.89 1.60
C ILE A 178 -26.65 20.82 0.40
N LEU A 179 -25.41 20.86 -0.07
CA LEU A 179 -24.99 21.62 -1.25
C LEU A 179 -25.07 20.76 -2.51
N SER A 180 -24.71 19.48 -2.42
CA SER A 180 -24.82 18.53 -3.52
C SER A 180 -25.00 17.11 -3.01
N ASP A 181 -25.83 16.35 -3.70
CA ASP A 181 -26.08 14.92 -3.50
C ASP A 181 -26.36 14.19 -4.84
N ASP A 182 -26.01 14.85 -5.97
CA ASP A 182 -26.37 14.41 -7.32
C ASP A 182 -25.39 13.40 -7.91
N MET A 183 -24.15 13.38 -7.41
CA MET A 183 -23.09 12.57 -7.99
C MET A 183 -23.14 11.15 -7.44
N ILE A 184 -23.32 10.20 -8.36
CA ILE A 184 -23.47 8.78 -8.04
C ILE A 184 -22.34 7.98 -8.70
N TYR A 185 -21.67 7.17 -7.90
CA TYR A 185 -20.47 6.41 -8.24
C TYR A 185 -20.76 4.90 -8.21
N PRO A 186 -21.07 4.31 -9.38
CA PRO A 186 -21.29 2.88 -9.51
C PRO A 186 -19.96 2.10 -9.60
N VAL A 187 -19.72 1.16 -8.69
CA VAL A 187 -18.47 0.37 -8.67
C VAL A 187 -18.75 -1.13 -8.64
N LYS A 188 -18.10 -1.88 -9.54
CA LYS A 188 -18.21 -3.35 -9.62
C LYS A 188 -17.59 -4.03 -8.38
N LYS A 189 -18.34 -4.95 -7.79
CA LYS A 189 -17.88 -5.84 -6.69
C LYS A 189 -16.99 -6.95 -7.27
N GLY A 190 -15.94 -7.32 -6.53
CA GLY A 190 -15.00 -8.37 -6.92
C GLY A 190 -13.64 -7.80 -7.34
N GLY A 191 -12.67 -7.89 -6.44
CA GLY A 191 -11.31 -7.36 -6.53
C GLY A 191 -10.93 -6.57 -5.26
N PRO A 192 -9.63 -6.36 -4.99
CA PRO A 192 -9.18 -5.51 -3.89
C PRO A 192 -9.77 -4.09 -4.02
N GLY A 193 -10.18 -3.50 -2.90
CA GLY A 193 -10.47 -2.06 -2.83
C GLY A 193 -11.67 -1.56 -3.62
N THR A 194 -12.88 -2.14 -3.45
CA THR A 194 -14.11 -1.58 -4.08
C THR A 194 -14.32 -0.10 -3.74
N GLN A 195 -13.99 0.31 -2.51
CA GLN A 195 -14.07 1.71 -2.11
C GLN A 195 -12.92 2.54 -2.71
N ILE A 196 -11.71 1.98 -2.84
CA ILE A 196 -10.57 2.64 -3.50
C ILE A 196 -10.92 3.02 -4.94
N LYS A 197 -11.58 2.12 -5.68
CA LYS A 197 -12.06 2.41 -7.04
C LYS A 197 -13.09 3.54 -7.08
N ALA A 198 -13.96 3.64 -6.07
CA ALA A 198 -14.89 4.76 -5.94
C ALA A 198 -14.12 6.07 -5.73
N ALA A 199 -13.18 6.08 -4.79
CA ALA A 199 -12.33 7.23 -4.50
C ALA A 199 -11.50 7.68 -5.71
N GLU A 200 -10.95 6.74 -6.49
CA GLU A 200 -10.24 7.05 -7.73
C GLU A 200 -11.13 7.73 -8.76
N GLN A 201 -12.37 7.25 -8.94
CA GLN A 201 -13.30 7.87 -9.87
C GLN A 201 -13.70 9.27 -9.40
N ILE A 202 -13.97 9.46 -8.11
CA ILE A 202 -14.28 10.78 -7.54
C ILE A 202 -13.10 11.75 -7.73
N ARG A 203 -11.86 11.32 -7.51
CA ARG A 203 -10.68 12.15 -7.73
C ARG A 203 -10.51 12.56 -9.20
N LYS A 204 -10.79 11.65 -10.13
CA LYS A 204 -10.80 11.95 -11.58
C LYS A 204 -11.85 13.00 -11.90
N ASP A 205 -13.05 12.86 -11.36
CA ASP A 205 -14.12 13.85 -11.52
C ASP A 205 -13.72 15.20 -10.93
N PHE A 206 -13.09 15.24 -9.75
CA PHE A 206 -12.57 16.47 -9.16
C PHE A 206 -11.33 17.05 -9.87
N SER A 207 -10.79 16.35 -10.86
CA SER A 207 -9.79 16.87 -11.79
C SER A 207 -10.43 17.38 -13.09
N ASN A 208 -11.73 17.19 -13.30
CA ASN A 208 -12.46 17.65 -14.47
C ASN A 208 -13.02 19.08 -14.26
N PRO A 209 -12.64 20.07 -15.09
CA PRO A 209 -13.11 21.45 -14.97
C PRO A 209 -14.64 21.62 -15.00
N GLU A 210 -15.37 20.77 -15.72
CA GLU A 210 -16.83 20.84 -15.81
C GLU A 210 -17.50 20.46 -14.49
N VAL A 211 -17.00 19.40 -13.84
CA VAL A 211 -17.46 18.96 -12.52
C VAL A 211 -17.13 20.02 -11.48
N LEU A 212 -15.93 20.58 -11.54
CA LEU A 212 -15.51 21.68 -10.65
C LEU A 212 -16.42 22.90 -10.79
N SER A 213 -16.74 23.29 -12.03
CA SER A 213 -17.66 24.41 -12.31
C SER A 213 -19.07 24.12 -11.79
N PHE A 214 -19.59 22.91 -12.02
CA PHE A 214 -20.88 22.46 -11.50
C PHE A 214 -20.93 22.56 -9.97
N LEU A 215 -19.93 22.01 -9.28
CA LEU A 215 -19.84 22.06 -7.82
C LEU A 215 -19.75 23.50 -7.30
N LYS A 216 -18.92 24.33 -7.94
CA LYS A 216 -18.78 25.74 -7.60
C LYS A 216 -20.10 26.50 -7.74
N SER A 217 -20.89 26.20 -8.78
CA SER A 217 -22.22 26.81 -8.98
C SER A 217 -23.22 26.47 -7.86
N LYS A 218 -23.02 25.33 -7.18
CA LYS A 218 -23.78 24.90 -5.99
C LYS A 218 -23.24 25.46 -4.68
N GLY A 219 -22.22 26.31 -4.73
CA GLY A 219 -21.54 26.86 -3.55
C GLY A 219 -20.57 25.90 -2.88
N VAL A 220 -20.13 24.85 -3.57
CA VAL A 220 -19.16 23.91 -3.03
C VAL A 220 -17.75 24.50 -3.07
N ARG A 221 -17.06 24.48 -1.93
CA ARG A 221 -15.65 24.84 -1.77
C ARG A 221 -14.85 23.57 -1.50
N LEU A 222 -13.85 23.30 -2.34
CA LEU A 222 -12.99 22.12 -2.20
C LEU A 222 -11.80 22.39 -1.25
N GLU A 223 -11.26 23.60 -1.28
CA GLU A 223 -10.16 24.00 -0.40
C GLU A 223 -10.64 24.15 1.05
N ASN A 224 -9.77 23.76 1.98
CA ASN A 224 -10.02 23.78 3.43
C ASN A 224 -11.31 23.04 3.81
N SER A 225 -11.60 21.97 3.08
CA SER A 225 -12.75 21.11 3.32
C SER A 225 -12.38 19.87 4.13
N TYR A 226 -13.41 19.15 4.57
CA TYR A 226 -13.27 17.90 5.29
C TYR A 226 -13.80 16.74 4.47
N PHE A 227 -13.01 15.68 4.35
CA PHE A 227 -13.51 14.38 3.94
C PHE A 227 -13.79 13.53 5.19
N LEU A 228 -15.06 13.21 5.43
CA LEU A 228 -15.49 12.35 6.53
C LEU A 228 -15.48 10.88 6.09
N LEU A 229 -14.66 10.08 6.75
CA LEU A 229 -14.73 8.62 6.66
C LEU A 229 -15.92 8.11 7.48
N THR A 230 -16.85 7.45 6.79
CA THR A 230 -18.00 6.78 7.38
C THR A 230 -17.81 5.26 7.43
N ASP A 231 -18.72 4.53 8.10
CA ASP A 231 -18.73 3.06 8.05
C ASP A 231 -18.82 2.53 6.61
N GLU A 232 -19.54 3.23 5.74
CA GLU A 232 -19.66 2.88 4.31
C GLU A 232 -18.36 3.05 3.53
N THR A 233 -17.42 3.85 4.04
CA THR A 233 -16.12 4.12 3.44
C THR A 233 -14.93 3.63 4.28
N TRP A 234 -15.17 2.74 5.25
CA TRP A 234 -14.11 2.32 6.17
C TRP A 234 -12.97 1.56 5.49
N GLY A 235 -13.22 0.89 4.38
CA GLY A 235 -12.19 0.28 3.53
C GLY A 235 -11.33 1.29 2.74
N LEU A 236 -11.55 2.60 2.89
CA LEU A 236 -10.57 3.65 2.53
C LEU A 236 -9.55 3.91 3.64
N ARG A 237 -9.74 3.34 4.83
CA ARG A 237 -8.76 3.41 5.91
C ARG A 237 -7.53 2.58 5.52
N GLY A 238 -6.36 3.21 5.50
CA GLY A 238 -5.06 2.57 5.34
C GLY A 238 -4.47 2.12 6.68
N THR A 239 -3.17 1.85 6.69
CA THR A 239 -2.40 1.58 7.93
C THR A 239 -2.02 2.88 8.66
N ASP A 240 -1.63 2.80 9.92
CA ASP A 240 -0.96 3.90 10.67
C ASP A 240 -1.64 5.28 10.61
N SER A 241 -2.91 5.34 11.00
CA SER A 241 -3.67 6.62 11.01
C SER A 241 -3.82 7.30 9.64
N GLN A 242 -3.54 6.61 8.53
CA GLN A 242 -3.72 7.14 7.18
C GLN A 242 -5.02 6.65 6.52
N ALA A 243 -5.52 7.41 5.54
CA ALA A 243 -6.59 6.98 4.67
C ALA A 243 -6.44 7.49 3.23
N TYR A 244 -7.08 6.77 2.32
CA TYR A 244 -7.27 7.19 0.94
C TYR A 244 -8.35 8.27 0.89
N SER A 245 -7.97 9.50 0.52
CA SER A 245 -8.94 10.57 0.32
C SER A 245 -9.64 10.47 -1.03
N ILE A 246 -10.92 10.88 -1.07
CA ILE A 246 -11.66 11.09 -2.32
C ILE A 246 -11.30 12.41 -3.02
N LEU A 247 -10.60 13.31 -2.31
CA LEU A 247 -10.12 14.59 -2.86
C LEU A 247 -8.69 14.41 -3.40
N PRO A 248 -8.33 15.06 -4.53
CA PRO A 248 -6.95 15.11 -5.01
C PRO A 248 -6.00 15.71 -3.98
N SER A 249 -4.76 15.22 -3.90
CA SER A 249 -3.72 15.74 -2.98
C SER A 249 -3.28 17.17 -3.27
N SER A 250 -3.51 17.65 -4.49
CA SER A 250 -3.29 19.05 -4.87
C SER A 250 -4.27 20.02 -4.22
N ILE A 251 -5.39 19.53 -3.67
CA ILE A 251 -6.39 20.34 -2.99
C ILE A 251 -6.15 20.26 -1.48
N PRO A 252 -5.88 21.37 -0.77
CA PRO A 252 -5.77 21.35 0.68
C PRO A 252 -7.09 20.93 1.33
N HIS A 253 -7.08 19.81 2.05
CA HIS A 253 -8.23 19.27 2.77
C HIS A 253 -7.76 18.40 3.95
N ARG A 254 -8.69 18.09 4.85
CA ARG A 254 -8.43 17.24 6.03
C ARG A 254 -9.32 16.01 5.99
N VAL A 255 -8.78 14.86 6.38
CA VAL A 255 -9.58 13.63 6.50
C VAL A 255 -9.95 13.44 7.96
N ILE A 256 -11.23 13.31 8.25
CA ILE A 256 -11.75 13.20 9.61
C ILE A 256 -12.54 11.92 9.80
N CYS A 257 -12.50 11.39 11.01
CA CYS A 257 -13.27 10.21 11.40
C CYS A 257 -13.56 10.22 12.90
N ASP A 258 -14.52 9.44 13.36
CA ASP A 258 -14.68 9.08 14.76
C ASP A 258 -14.58 7.57 14.84
N GLU A 259 -13.58 7.07 15.58
CA GLU A 259 -13.26 5.64 15.63
C GLU A 259 -14.39 4.78 16.23
N VAL A 260 -15.37 5.39 16.90
CA VAL A 260 -16.47 4.71 17.61
C VAL A 260 -17.81 4.85 16.86
N ASP A 261 -18.16 6.04 16.39
CA ASP A 261 -19.42 6.33 15.69
C ASP A 261 -19.12 7.12 14.40
N ARG A 262 -18.89 6.36 13.32
CA ARG A 262 -18.47 6.84 11.98
C ARG A 262 -19.66 7.32 11.15
N SER A 263 -20.60 8.02 11.76
CA SER A 263 -21.76 8.56 11.06
C SER A 263 -21.65 10.07 10.84
N ALA A 264 -22.14 10.54 9.70
CA ALA A 264 -22.30 11.97 9.45
C ALA A 264 -23.21 12.62 10.51
N GLN A 265 -24.24 11.89 10.95
CA GLN A 265 -25.15 12.31 12.00
C GLN A 265 -24.42 12.59 13.32
N ASN A 266 -23.46 11.74 13.71
CA ASN A 266 -22.64 11.97 14.90
C ASN A 266 -21.77 13.22 14.77
N LEU A 267 -21.10 13.42 13.63
CA LEU A 267 -20.31 14.61 13.35
C LEU A 267 -21.15 15.88 13.53
N PHE A 268 -22.27 15.98 12.81
CA PHE A 268 -23.11 17.18 12.82
C PHE A 268 -23.79 17.40 14.17
N ARG A 269 -24.23 16.34 14.87
CA ARG A 269 -24.75 16.45 16.24
C ARG A 269 -23.73 17.03 17.22
N ARG A 270 -22.45 16.67 17.07
CA ARG A 270 -21.38 17.20 17.92
C ARG A 270 -21.00 18.63 17.55
N ALA A 271 -20.92 18.93 16.25
CA ALA A 271 -20.65 20.27 15.75
C ALA A 271 -21.74 21.28 16.17
N GLU A 272 -23.00 20.85 16.26
CA GLU A 272 -24.12 21.69 16.71
C GLU A 272 -23.87 22.36 18.08
N ARG A 273 -23.08 21.75 18.95
CA ARG A 273 -22.73 22.32 20.27
C ARG A 273 -21.90 23.61 20.19
N PHE A 274 -21.31 23.88 19.03
CA PHE A 274 -20.45 25.03 18.79
C PHE A 274 -21.14 26.14 17.98
N ARG A 275 -22.40 25.96 17.60
CA ARG A 275 -23.21 27.03 17.01
C ARG A 275 -23.47 28.17 17.99
#